data_AF-A0A1H2N5M8-F1
#
_entry.id   AF-A0A1H2N5M8-F1
#
_cell.length_a   1.000
_cell.length_b   1.000
_cell.length_c   1.000
_cell.angle_alpha   90.00
_cell.angle_beta   90.00
_cell.angle_gamma   90.00
#
_symmetry.space_group_name_H-M   'P 1'
#
loop_
_entity.id
_entity.type
_entity.pdbx_description
1 polymer ?
#
loop_
_entity_poly.entity_id
_entity_poly.type
_entity_poly.pdbx_seq_one_letter_code
_entity_poly.pdbx_strand_id
1 'polypeptide(L)'
;MTSPPRPRQPRREPRRQHSTTSTPVFAGVDTHKELHVAAVIDATETVLGTRSFPTTRQGYNQLLAWVRSHGDLVRVGVEGTGSYGAGLTRHLAKADITILEVDRPDRSDRRRKGKDDDLDAISAARAALHQRRTTVPKSRDGAVEALRILRVTRANAVRERRAALQLLRMSIVSAPDELREQVRHLTRMQLIRTVAAWRPDVSNAADPPTAYRVSLKSLARRYLELSDEIADLDELINPIVEALAPQLLARTGIGIEVAGQLLVTAGDNPDRMTSEAAFAMLCGVAPLPASSGMTQRHRLNRGGDRQANRALHLAAISRLRLDPRTKAYVAKKTAQGHSKMEILRCLKRYLAREVYFLLNPGQPAPAKPHTRRRPAAA
;
A
#
# COMPACT_ATOMS: atom_id res chain seq x y z
N MET A 1 23.93 -72.86 -56.87
CA MET A 1 22.75 -72.40 -56.10
C MET A 1 23.12 -71.07 -55.44
N THR A 2 22.73 -69.96 -56.06
CA THR A 2 23.12 -68.59 -55.70
C THR A 2 21.89 -67.87 -55.14
N SER A 3 21.95 -67.44 -53.88
CA SER A 3 20.87 -66.74 -53.19
C SER A 3 20.59 -65.35 -53.78
N PRO A 4 19.33 -64.87 -53.79
CA PRO A 4 18.98 -63.57 -54.35
C PRO A 4 19.27 -62.41 -53.38
N PRO A 5 19.46 -61.17 -53.88
CA PRO A 5 19.76 -60.01 -53.05
C PRO A 5 18.50 -59.46 -52.36
N ARG A 6 18.67 -58.97 -51.12
CA ARG A 6 17.61 -58.34 -50.33
C ARG A 6 17.20 -56.97 -50.91
N PRO A 7 15.91 -56.58 -50.82
CA PRO A 7 15.45 -55.27 -51.30
C PRO A 7 15.91 -54.13 -50.38
N ARG A 8 16.32 -53.00 -50.99
CA ARG A 8 16.68 -51.76 -50.29
C ARG A 8 15.43 -51.09 -49.71
N GLN A 9 15.45 -50.80 -48.42
CA GLN A 9 14.44 -49.97 -47.76
C GLN A 9 14.54 -48.50 -48.20
N PRO A 10 13.42 -47.77 -48.35
CA PRO A 10 13.43 -46.37 -48.72
C PRO A 10 13.98 -45.51 -47.57
N ARG A 11 14.87 -44.57 -47.91
CA ARG A 11 15.40 -43.56 -46.97
C ARG A 11 14.24 -42.68 -46.47
N ARG A 12 13.99 -42.70 -45.16
CA ARG A 12 13.12 -41.70 -44.51
C ARG A 12 13.80 -40.34 -44.57
N GLU A 13 13.21 -39.41 -45.31
CA GLU A 13 13.55 -38.00 -45.19
C GLU A 13 13.24 -37.50 -43.77
N PRO A 14 14.10 -36.65 -43.17
CA PRO A 14 13.82 -36.05 -41.89
C PRO A 14 12.63 -35.10 -42.04
N ARG A 15 11.51 -35.41 -41.37
CA ARG A 15 10.42 -34.46 -41.14
C ARG A 15 11.01 -33.21 -40.50
N ARG A 16 11.04 -32.09 -41.24
CA ARG A 16 11.23 -30.76 -40.67
C ARG A 16 10.12 -30.52 -39.65
N GLN A 17 10.44 -30.71 -38.38
CA GLN A 17 9.64 -30.18 -37.29
C GLN A 17 9.65 -28.65 -37.46
N HIS A 18 8.54 -28.10 -37.96
CA HIS A 18 8.28 -26.67 -37.83
C HIS A 18 8.05 -26.43 -36.34
N SER A 19 9.13 -26.15 -35.61
CA SER A 19 9.03 -25.36 -34.40
C SER A 19 8.47 -24.02 -34.87
N THR A 20 7.16 -23.82 -34.73
CA THR A 20 6.55 -22.50 -34.83
C THR A 20 7.12 -21.69 -33.68
N THR A 21 8.22 -20.99 -33.94
CA THR A 21 8.74 -19.96 -33.03
C THR A 21 7.67 -18.90 -32.93
N SER A 22 6.81 -19.02 -31.92
CA SER A 22 5.81 -18.01 -31.60
C SER A 22 6.54 -16.69 -31.33
N THR A 23 6.14 -15.63 -32.02
CA THR A 23 6.77 -14.32 -31.87
C THR A 23 6.57 -13.81 -30.44
N PRO A 24 7.62 -13.38 -29.73
CA PRO A 24 7.46 -12.83 -28.38
C PRO A 24 6.68 -11.52 -28.44
N VAL A 25 5.66 -11.40 -27.59
CA VAL A 25 4.83 -10.20 -27.47
C VAL A 25 4.79 -9.66 -26.05
N PHE A 26 4.54 -8.36 -25.96
CA PHE A 26 4.46 -7.59 -24.73
C PHE A 26 3.14 -6.85 -24.72
N ALA A 27 2.45 -6.85 -23.59
CA ALA A 27 1.17 -6.14 -23.46
C ALA A 27 1.25 -5.01 -22.46
N GLY A 28 0.39 -4.01 -22.65
CA GLY A 28 0.21 -2.88 -21.76
C GLY A 28 -1.26 -2.65 -21.51
N VAL A 29 -1.64 -2.31 -20.28
CA VAL A 29 -3.03 -2.10 -19.91
C VAL A 29 -3.19 -0.82 -19.12
N ASP A 30 -3.98 0.10 -19.67
CA ASP A 30 -4.50 1.25 -18.94
C ASP A 30 -5.84 0.88 -18.27
N THR A 31 -5.94 1.15 -16.98
CA THR A 31 -7.01 0.61 -16.14
C THR A 31 -7.99 1.69 -15.69
N HIS A 32 -9.24 1.53 -16.13
CA HIS A 32 -10.38 2.36 -15.71
C HIS A 32 -11.45 1.54 -15.00
N LYS A 33 -12.46 2.23 -14.47
CA LYS A 33 -13.53 1.63 -13.65
C LYS A 33 -14.34 0.58 -14.40
N GLU A 34 -14.82 0.91 -15.60
CA GLU A 34 -15.74 0.05 -16.38
C GLU A 34 -15.03 -0.74 -17.47
N LEU A 35 -13.98 -0.16 -18.05
CA LEU A 35 -13.20 -0.76 -19.13
C LEU A 35 -11.70 -0.73 -18.82
N HIS A 36 -10.97 -1.71 -19.33
CA HIS A 36 -9.53 -1.70 -19.42
C HIS A 36 -9.14 -1.63 -20.90
N VAL A 37 -8.24 -0.73 -21.24
CA VAL A 37 -7.70 -0.61 -22.59
C VAL A 37 -6.38 -1.35 -22.62
N ALA A 38 -6.27 -2.35 -23.51
CA ALA A 38 -5.06 -3.14 -23.66
C ALA A 38 -4.43 -2.90 -25.03
N ALA A 39 -3.11 -2.88 -25.07
CA ALA A 39 -2.31 -2.82 -26.28
C ALA A 39 -1.31 -3.99 -26.29
N VAL A 40 -1.04 -4.53 -27.47
CA VAL A 40 -0.01 -5.56 -27.69
C VAL A 40 1.03 -5.04 -28.66
N ILE A 41 2.30 -5.22 -28.33
CA ILE A 41 3.44 -4.89 -29.18
C ILE A 41 4.38 -6.08 -29.33
N ASP A 42 5.12 -6.13 -30.44
CA ASP A 42 6.23 -7.08 -30.60
C ASP A 42 7.56 -6.53 -30.04
N ALA A 43 8.63 -7.30 -30.18
CA ALA A 43 9.97 -6.93 -29.75
C ALA A 43 10.57 -5.72 -30.48
N THR A 44 10.00 -5.31 -31.63
CA THR A 44 10.39 -4.13 -32.40
C THR A 44 9.55 -2.89 -32.09
N GLU A 45 8.68 -2.97 -31.07
CA GLU A 45 7.70 -1.93 -30.70
C GLU A 45 6.58 -1.68 -31.72
N THR A 46 6.42 -2.58 -32.69
CA THR A 46 5.29 -2.53 -33.62
C THR A 46 4.00 -2.85 -32.86
N VAL A 47 2.99 -1.99 -32.99
CA VAL A 47 1.67 -2.22 -32.37
C VAL A 47 0.91 -3.26 -33.18
N LEU A 48 0.59 -4.38 -32.54
CA LEU A 48 -0.15 -5.49 -33.14
C LEU A 48 -1.67 -5.33 -32.98
N GLY A 49 -2.10 -4.59 -31.95
CA GLY A 49 -3.50 -4.23 -31.76
C GLY A 49 -3.77 -3.50 -30.45
N THR A 50 -4.87 -2.75 -30.42
CA THR A 50 -5.47 -2.16 -29.21
C THR A 50 -6.92 -2.62 -29.08
N ARG A 51 -7.38 -2.85 -27.84
CA ARG A 51 -8.77 -3.27 -27.58
C ARG A 51 -9.20 -2.97 -26.15
N SER A 52 -10.47 -2.62 -26.00
CA SER A 52 -11.12 -2.43 -24.69
C SER A 52 -11.81 -3.70 -24.20
N PHE A 53 -11.73 -3.95 -22.89
CA PHE A 53 -12.34 -5.10 -22.21
C PHE A 53 -13.09 -4.67 -20.94
N PRO A 54 -14.25 -5.28 -20.63
CA PRO A 54 -14.96 -5.04 -19.37
C PRO A 54 -14.13 -5.40 -18.13
N THR A 55 -14.33 -4.69 -17.03
CA THR A 55 -13.69 -4.97 -15.72
C THR A 55 -14.34 -6.13 -14.96
N THR A 56 -14.61 -7.23 -15.66
CA THR A 56 -15.23 -8.45 -15.11
C THR A 56 -14.32 -9.65 -15.26
N ARG A 57 -14.60 -10.73 -14.53
CA ARG A 57 -13.86 -12.01 -14.68
C ARG A 57 -13.85 -12.49 -16.13
N GLN A 58 -14.98 -12.39 -16.82
CA GLN A 58 -15.08 -12.75 -18.24
C GLN A 58 -14.26 -11.81 -19.12
N GLY A 59 -14.31 -10.50 -18.85
CA GLY A 59 -13.49 -9.51 -19.58
C GLY A 59 -11.99 -9.75 -19.41
N TYR A 60 -11.54 -10.15 -18.21
CA TYR A 60 -10.13 -10.50 -17.98
C TYR A 60 -9.71 -11.76 -18.76
N ASN A 61 -10.56 -12.79 -18.81
CA ASN A 61 -10.33 -13.99 -19.63
C ASN A 61 -10.22 -13.61 -21.12
N GLN A 62 -11.14 -12.77 -21.61
CA GLN A 62 -11.15 -12.30 -23.01
C GLN A 62 -9.89 -11.49 -23.33
N LEU A 63 -9.46 -10.61 -22.42
CA LEU A 63 -8.24 -9.83 -22.55
C LEU A 63 -7.03 -10.76 -22.69
N LEU A 64 -6.85 -11.70 -21.77
CA LEU A 64 -5.71 -12.61 -21.79
C LEU A 64 -5.70 -13.51 -23.03
N ALA A 65 -6.87 -14.03 -23.45
CA ALA A 65 -7.00 -14.82 -24.66
C ALA A 65 -6.65 -14.00 -25.92
N TRP A 66 -7.12 -12.75 -26.00
CA TRP A 66 -6.80 -11.83 -27.09
C TRP A 66 -5.32 -11.45 -27.11
N VAL A 67 -4.68 -11.21 -25.96
CA VAL A 67 -3.24 -10.95 -25.94
C VAL A 67 -2.46 -12.16 -26.46
N ARG A 68 -2.80 -13.37 -25.99
CA ARG A 68 -2.17 -14.63 -26.41
C ARG A 68 -2.41 -14.98 -27.88
N SER A 69 -3.45 -14.45 -28.52
CA SER A 69 -3.68 -14.69 -29.95
C SER A 69 -2.68 -13.96 -30.85
N HIS A 70 -1.89 -13.01 -30.32
CA HIS A 70 -0.89 -12.27 -31.08
C HIS A 70 0.52 -12.89 -31.02
N GLY A 71 0.78 -13.82 -30.10
CA GLY A 71 2.09 -14.45 -29.94
C GLY A 71 2.34 -14.97 -28.53
N ASP A 72 3.61 -15.24 -28.21
CA ASP A 72 4.04 -15.72 -26.90
C ASP A 72 4.17 -14.56 -25.92
N LEU A 73 3.25 -14.46 -24.96
CA LEU A 73 3.17 -13.35 -24.02
C LEU A 73 4.30 -13.43 -22.99
N VAL A 74 5.29 -12.55 -23.12
CA VAL A 74 6.45 -12.49 -22.22
C VAL A 74 6.09 -11.82 -20.89
N ARG A 75 5.35 -10.70 -20.93
CA ARG A 75 4.98 -9.90 -19.75
C ARG A 75 3.94 -8.83 -20.07
N VAL A 76 3.29 -8.34 -19.02
CA VAL A 76 2.25 -7.29 -19.10
C VAL A 76 2.60 -6.11 -18.21
N GLY A 77 2.60 -4.91 -18.78
CA GLY A 77 2.62 -3.66 -18.03
C GLY A 77 1.21 -3.25 -17.64
N VAL A 78 0.92 -3.07 -16.36
CA VAL A 78 -0.42 -2.68 -15.89
C VAL A 78 -0.32 -1.39 -15.11
N GLU A 79 -1.09 -0.39 -15.52
CA GLU A 79 -1.22 0.84 -14.74
C GLU A 79 -2.16 0.62 -13.56
N GLY A 80 -1.82 1.14 -12.38
CA GLY A 80 -2.75 1.19 -11.24
C GLY A 80 -3.15 -0.19 -10.73
N THR A 81 -2.17 -1.11 -10.60
CA THR A 81 -2.38 -2.50 -10.11
C THR A 81 -3.04 -2.56 -8.73
N GLY A 82 -2.92 -1.49 -7.96
CA GLY A 82 -3.53 -1.35 -6.65
C GLY A 82 -4.94 -0.75 -6.58
N SER A 83 -5.54 -0.40 -7.72
CA SER A 83 -6.82 0.31 -7.84
C SER A 83 -7.70 -0.39 -8.88
N TYR A 84 -8.05 0.27 -9.98
CA TYR A 84 -8.84 -0.29 -11.07
C TYR A 84 -8.18 -1.53 -11.69
N GLY A 85 -6.85 -1.60 -11.75
CA GLY A 85 -6.11 -2.77 -12.23
C GLY A 85 -6.04 -3.96 -11.28
N ALA A 86 -6.57 -3.86 -10.05
CA ALA A 86 -6.41 -4.92 -9.04
C ALA A 86 -7.08 -6.24 -9.44
N GLY A 87 -8.25 -6.17 -10.07
CA GLY A 87 -8.95 -7.36 -10.56
C GLY A 87 -8.15 -8.09 -11.63
N LEU A 88 -7.68 -7.35 -12.64
CA LEU A 88 -6.88 -7.88 -13.74
C LEU A 88 -5.53 -8.42 -13.24
N THR A 89 -4.85 -7.69 -12.36
CA THR A 89 -3.54 -8.10 -11.82
C THR A 89 -3.62 -9.47 -11.15
N ARG A 90 -4.63 -9.70 -10.29
CA ARG A 90 -4.86 -11.02 -9.68
C ARG A 90 -5.19 -12.10 -10.70
N HIS A 91 -5.94 -11.75 -11.74
CA HIS A 91 -6.28 -12.69 -12.80
C HIS A 91 -5.04 -13.14 -13.58
N LEU A 92 -4.18 -12.19 -13.98
CA LEU A 92 -2.92 -12.46 -14.67
C LEU A 92 -1.94 -13.24 -13.79
N ALA A 93 -1.85 -12.92 -12.49
CA ALA A 93 -0.96 -13.60 -11.56
C ALA A 93 -1.33 -15.08 -11.41
N LYS A 94 -2.63 -15.40 -11.33
CA LYS A 94 -3.13 -16.79 -11.31
C LYS A 94 -2.87 -17.57 -12.60
N ALA A 95 -2.55 -16.88 -13.69
CA ALA A 95 -2.20 -17.47 -14.97
C ALA A 95 -0.67 -17.49 -15.19
N ASP A 96 0.12 -17.30 -14.13
CA ASP A 96 1.58 -17.27 -14.11
C ASP A 96 2.20 -16.27 -15.10
N ILE A 97 1.48 -15.17 -15.35
CA ILE A 97 1.96 -14.09 -16.22
C ILE A 97 2.89 -13.16 -15.43
N THR A 98 4.03 -12.79 -16.03
CA THR A 98 4.91 -11.76 -15.47
C THR A 98 4.23 -10.39 -15.58
N ILE A 99 3.95 -9.75 -14.44
CA ILE A 99 3.27 -8.45 -14.37
C ILE A 99 4.24 -7.39 -13.86
N LEU A 100 4.23 -6.24 -14.51
CA LEU A 100 4.96 -5.06 -14.12
C LEU A 100 3.97 -3.93 -13.85
N GLU A 101 3.98 -3.38 -12.64
CA GLU A 101 3.27 -2.13 -12.35
C GLU A 101 4.02 -0.98 -13.04
N VAL A 102 3.32 -0.29 -13.94
CA VAL A 102 3.87 0.83 -14.69
C VAL A 102 3.46 2.13 -14.01
N ASP A 103 4.46 2.96 -13.67
CA ASP A 103 4.20 4.31 -13.16
C ASP A 103 3.56 5.17 -14.27
N ARG A 104 2.53 5.93 -13.92
CA ARG A 104 1.93 6.94 -14.81
C ARG A 104 3.02 7.89 -15.34
N PRO A 105 3.02 8.25 -16.64
CA PRO A 105 3.92 9.27 -17.18
C PRO A 105 3.82 10.58 -16.39
N ASP A 106 4.88 11.39 -16.43
CA ASP A 106 4.89 12.69 -15.75
C ASP A 106 3.72 13.55 -16.27
N ARG A 107 3.06 14.29 -15.36
CA ARG A 107 1.88 15.10 -15.70
C ARG A 107 2.18 16.17 -16.75
N SER A 108 3.44 16.57 -16.88
CA SER A 108 3.97 17.46 -17.92
C SER A 108 3.90 16.84 -19.31
N ASP A 109 4.24 15.56 -19.46
CA ASP A 109 4.21 14.84 -20.73
C ASP A 109 2.76 14.59 -21.19
N ARG A 110 1.86 14.29 -20.26
CA ARG A 110 0.42 14.06 -20.55
C ARG A 110 -0.29 15.32 -21.05
N ARG A 111 0.09 16.50 -20.53
CA ARG A 111 -0.48 17.80 -20.99
C ARG A 111 -0.07 18.16 -22.42
N ARG A 112 1.07 17.67 -22.91
CA ARG A 112 1.54 17.90 -24.28
C ARG A 112 0.91 16.97 -25.30
N LYS A 113 0.52 15.74 -24.90
CA LYS A 113 0.04 14.69 -25.82
C LYS A 113 -1.48 14.55 -25.89
N GLY A 114 -2.23 15.13 -24.95
CA GLY A 114 -3.67 14.89 -24.84
C GLY A 114 -3.99 13.59 -24.10
N LYS A 115 -5.27 13.38 -23.75
CA LYS A 115 -5.73 12.15 -23.09
C LYS A 115 -6.18 11.17 -24.16
N ASP A 116 -5.43 10.08 -24.35
CA ASP A 116 -5.77 8.99 -25.24
C ASP A 116 -5.42 7.67 -24.54
N ASP A 117 -6.47 6.91 -24.21
CA ASP A 117 -6.35 5.69 -23.40
C ASP A 117 -5.62 4.57 -24.18
N ASP A 118 -5.66 4.58 -25.53
CA ASP A 118 -4.89 3.64 -26.37
C ASP A 118 -3.40 3.96 -26.31
N LEU A 119 -3.02 5.25 -26.33
CA LEU A 119 -1.63 5.66 -26.18
C LEU A 119 -1.06 5.34 -24.81
N ASP A 120 -1.87 5.45 -23.76
CA ASP A 120 -1.48 5.09 -22.39
C ASP A 120 -1.25 3.57 -22.28
N ALA A 121 -2.13 2.75 -22.88
CA ALA A 121 -1.94 1.29 -22.96
C ALA A 121 -0.68 0.90 -23.76
N ILE A 122 -0.43 1.53 -24.92
CA ILE A 122 0.80 1.31 -25.71
C ILE A 122 2.05 1.74 -24.92
N SER A 123 1.99 2.86 -24.21
CA SER A 123 3.09 3.32 -23.36
C SER A 123 3.38 2.31 -22.23
N ALA A 124 2.34 1.72 -21.64
CA ALA A 124 2.50 0.66 -20.65
C ALA A 124 3.15 -0.60 -21.23
N ALA A 125 2.81 -0.96 -22.48
CA ALA A 125 3.40 -2.10 -23.17
C ALA A 125 4.90 -1.88 -23.43
N ARG A 126 5.27 -0.68 -23.90
CA ARG A 126 6.67 -0.27 -24.10
C ARG A 126 7.44 -0.23 -22.78
N ALA A 127 6.82 0.28 -21.71
CA ALA A 127 7.43 0.29 -20.38
C ALA A 127 7.72 -1.13 -19.88
N ALA A 128 6.81 -2.08 -20.13
CA ALA A 128 7.02 -3.48 -19.80
C ALA A 128 8.14 -4.12 -20.64
N LEU A 129 8.15 -3.91 -21.95
CA LEU A 129 9.23 -4.36 -22.84
C LEU A 129 10.61 -3.92 -22.32
N HIS A 130 10.77 -2.62 -22.08
CA HIS A 130 12.04 -2.02 -21.64
C HIS A 130 12.33 -2.13 -20.14
N GLN A 131 11.39 -2.62 -19.34
CA GLN A 131 11.41 -2.61 -17.87
C GLN A 131 11.70 -1.23 -17.26
N ARG A 132 11.34 -0.16 -17.95
CA ARG A 132 11.63 1.22 -17.51
C ARG A 132 10.52 1.73 -16.60
N ARG A 133 10.90 2.23 -15.41
CA ARG A 133 9.96 2.76 -14.40
C ARG A 133 8.86 1.74 -14.05
N THR A 134 9.29 0.49 -13.90
CA THR A 134 8.41 -0.61 -13.53
C THR A 134 8.74 -1.10 -12.13
N THR A 135 7.73 -1.60 -11.43
CA THR A 135 7.91 -2.30 -10.15
C THR A 135 7.12 -3.59 -10.15
N VAL A 136 7.54 -4.57 -9.34
CA VAL A 136 6.72 -5.76 -9.11
C VAL A 136 5.53 -5.34 -8.24
N PRO A 137 4.28 -5.55 -8.70
CA PRO A 137 3.10 -5.18 -7.93
C PRO A 137 3.03 -5.96 -6.61
N LYS A 138 2.30 -5.42 -5.65
CA LYS A 138 1.91 -6.21 -4.47
C LYS A 138 0.98 -7.34 -4.92
N SER A 139 1.21 -8.57 -4.48
CA SER A 139 0.40 -9.72 -4.91
C SER A 139 -1.08 -9.59 -4.51
N ARG A 140 -1.35 -9.03 -3.33
CA ARG A 140 -2.70 -8.68 -2.82
C ARG A 140 -3.67 -9.86 -2.81
N ASP A 141 -3.17 -11.01 -2.40
CA ASP A 141 -3.86 -12.29 -2.41
C ASP A 141 -3.67 -13.08 -1.11
N GLY A 142 -2.91 -12.55 -0.16
CA GLY A 142 -2.61 -13.17 1.12
C GLY A 142 -3.20 -12.46 2.34
N ALA A 143 -2.72 -12.86 3.52
CA ALA A 143 -3.19 -12.36 4.80
C ALA A 143 -2.87 -10.86 5.01
N VAL A 144 -1.84 -10.30 4.37
CA VAL A 144 -1.54 -8.86 4.46
C VAL A 144 -2.61 -8.06 3.71
N GLU A 145 -3.15 -8.57 2.62
CA GLU A 145 -4.28 -7.92 1.92
C GLU A 145 -5.57 -7.98 2.75
N ALA A 146 -5.88 -9.13 3.37
CA ALA A 146 -6.99 -9.23 4.31
C ALA A 146 -6.85 -8.22 5.46
N LEU A 147 -5.66 -8.16 6.07
CA LEU A 147 -5.30 -7.18 7.08
C LEU A 147 -5.47 -5.73 6.57
N ARG A 148 -5.04 -5.43 5.33
CA ARG A 148 -5.19 -4.10 4.74
C ARG A 148 -6.65 -3.69 4.69
N ILE A 149 -7.54 -4.57 4.24
CA ILE A 149 -8.97 -4.28 4.10
C ILE A 149 -9.58 -4.01 5.48
N LEU A 150 -9.36 -4.91 6.44
CA LEU A 150 -9.87 -4.77 7.81
C LEU A 150 -9.37 -3.49 8.48
N ARG A 151 -8.08 -3.16 8.33
CA ARG A 151 -7.49 -1.93 8.89
C ARG A 151 -8.05 -0.67 8.27
N VAL A 152 -8.37 -0.68 6.97
CA VAL A 152 -9.02 0.47 6.31
C VAL A 152 -10.41 0.70 6.89
N THR A 153 -11.21 -0.36 7.02
CA THR A 153 -12.55 -0.31 7.64
C THR A 153 -12.45 0.22 9.07
N ARG A 154 -11.56 -0.36 9.88
CA ARG A 154 -11.36 0.08 11.26
C ARG A 154 -10.92 1.54 11.37
N ALA A 155 -10.00 1.98 10.51
CA ALA A 155 -9.56 3.38 10.51
C ALA A 155 -10.68 4.37 10.15
N ASN A 156 -11.62 3.96 9.28
CA ASN A 156 -12.83 4.73 9.00
C ASN A 156 -13.74 4.78 10.23
N ALA A 157 -14.05 3.64 10.86
CA ALA A 157 -14.86 3.58 12.07
C ALA A 157 -14.29 4.45 13.21
N VAL A 158 -12.96 4.41 13.44
CA VAL A 158 -12.28 5.28 14.41
C VAL A 158 -12.48 6.76 14.10
N ARG A 159 -12.37 7.15 12.82
CA ARG A 159 -12.56 8.54 12.38
C ARG A 159 -14.01 9.00 12.59
N GLU A 160 -14.96 8.16 12.22
CA GLU A 160 -16.39 8.45 12.35
C GLU A 160 -16.82 8.50 13.82
N ARG A 161 -16.31 7.62 14.66
CA ARG A 161 -16.54 7.65 16.12
C ARG A 161 -16.04 8.95 16.72
N ARG A 162 -14.86 9.40 16.30
CA ARG A 162 -14.30 10.69 16.72
C ARG A 162 -15.17 11.85 16.25
N ALA A 163 -15.64 11.82 15.00
CA ALA A 163 -16.52 12.85 14.45
C ALA A 163 -17.85 12.93 15.20
N ALA A 164 -18.48 11.78 15.49
CA ALA A 164 -19.70 11.70 16.29
C ALA A 164 -19.52 12.28 17.70
N LEU A 165 -18.42 11.93 18.39
CA LEU A 165 -18.11 12.49 19.71
C LEU A 165 -17.87 14.00 19.66
N GLN A 166 -17.17 14.49 18.62
CA GLN A 166 -16.89 15.90 18.46
C GLN A 166 -18.18 16.69 18.24
N LEU A 167 -19.04 16.23 17.32
CA LEU A 167 -20.31 16.88 17.03
C LEU A 167 -21.23 16.85 18.24
N LEU A 168 -21.31 15.72 18.96
CA LEU A 168 -22.09 15.60 20.20
C LEU A 168 -21.66 16.65 21.23
N ARG A 169 -20.35 16.81 21.44
CA ARG A 169 -19.82 17.80 22.39
C ARG A 169 -20.11 19.24 21.95
N MET A 170 -19.97 19.53 20.66
CA MET A 170 -20.27 20.86 20.12
C MET A 170 -21.77 21.18 20.25
N SER A 171 -22.65 20.22 19.95
CA SER A 171 -24.09 20.38 20.12
C SER A 171 -24.50 20.62 21.57
N ILE A 172 -23.85 19.98 22.56
CA ILE A 172 -24.12 20.24 23.98
C ILE A 172 -23.76 21.68 24.38
N VAL A 173 -22.71 22.27 23.79
CA VAL A 173 -22.32 23.66 24.09
C VAL A 173 -23.41 24.65 23.64
N SER A 174 -24.09 24.37 22.54
CA SER A 174 -25.14 25.24 21.99
C SER A 174 -26.57 24.85 22.41
N ALA A 175 -26.72 23.78 23.19
CA ALA A 175 -28.03 23.31 23.64
C ALA A 175 -28.67 24.27 24.67
N PRO A 176 -30.02 24.29 24.78
CA PRO A 176 -30.72 24.99 25.85
C PRO A 176 -30.18 24.63 27.23
N ASP A 177 -30.15 25.61 28.15
CA ASP A 177 -29.49 25.49 29.46
C ASP A 177 -30.00 24.29 30.26
N GLU A 178 -31.32 24.08 30.28
CA GLU A 178 -31.98 22.94 30.93
C GLU A 178 -31.44 21.58 30.47
N LEU A 179 -31.08 21.46 29.19
CA LEU A 179 -30.52 20.23 28.62
C LEU A 179 -29.02 20.14 28.91
N ARG A 180 -28.31 21.26 28.82
CA ARG A 180 -26.87 21.32 29.06
C ARG A 180 -26.53 21.01 30.52
N GLU A 181 -27.31 21.51 31.47
CA GLU A 181 -27.13 21.28 32.91
C GLU A 181 -27.25 19.80 33.28
N GLN A 182 -28.18 19.07 32.64
CA GLN A 182 -28.39 17.63 32.85
C GLN A 182 -27.13 16.80 32.57
N VAL A 183 -26.26 17.27 31.67
CA VAL A 183 -25.17 16.43 31.13
C VAL A 183 -23.76 16.99 31.30
N ARG A 184 -23.60 18.28 31.62
CA ARG A 184 -22.28 18.96 31.66
C ARG A 184 -21.28 18.40 32.66
N HIS A 185 -21.76 17.74 33.72
CA HIS A 185 -20.93 17.18 34.80
C HIS A 185 -20.56 15.71 34.55
N LEU A 186 -21.14 15.08 33.53
CA LEU A 186 -20.94 13.67 33.24
C LEU A 186 -19.56 13.43 32.61
N THR A 187 -18.91 12.34 33.02
CA THR A 187 -17.74 11.84 32.29
C THR A 187 -18.13 11.43 30.87
N ARG A 188 -17.15 11.30 29.97
CA ARG A 188 -17.40 10.96 28.55
C ARG A 188 -18.34 9.75 28.40
N MET A 189 -18.13 8.69 29.18
CA MET A 189 -18.91 7.46 29.02
C MET A 189 -20.26 7.50 29.71
N GLN A 190 -20.37 8.19 30.84
CA GLN A 190 -21.66 8.50 31.44
C GLN A 190 -22.50 9.34 30.47
N LEU A 191 -21.93 10.42 29.92
CA LEU A 191 -22.59 11.29 28.94
C LEU A 191 -23.17 10.50 27.76
N ILE A 192 -22.32 9.71 27.09
CA ILE A 192 -22.74 8.94 25.91
C ILE A 192 -23.85 7.96 26.27
N ARG A 193 -23.71 7.19 27.36
CA ARG A 193 -24.72 6.20 27.76
C ARG A 193 -26.04 6.87 28.16
N THR A 194 -25.98 7.94 28.96
CA THR A 194 -27.17 8.71 29.37
C THR A 194 -27.93 9.23 28.17
N VAL A 195 -27.24 9.89 27.24
CA VAL A 195 -27.86 10.50 26.06
C VAL A 195 -28.35 9.44 25.06
N ALA A 196 -27.62 8.34 24.87
CA ALA A 196 -28.06 7.24 24.00
C ALA A 196 -29.36 6.56 24.49
N ALA A 197 -29.60 6.60 25.81
CA ALA A 197 -30.78 6.03 26.46
C ALA A 197 -32.00 6.97 26.48
N TRP A 198 -31.86 8.24 26.07
CA TRP A 198 -32.99 9.17 26.04
C TRP A 198 -34.15 8.66 25.17
N ARG A 199 -35.38 9.02 25.57
CA ARG A 199 -36.62 8.73 24.86
C ARG A 199 -37.38 10.03 24.62
N PRO A 200 -36.87 10.93 23.74
CA PRO A 200 -37.60 12.15 23.40
C PRO A 200 -38.92 11.77 22.72
N ASP A 201 -39.99 12.47 23.06
CA ASP A 201 -41.21 12.42 22.28
C ASP A 201 -40.97 13.16 20.96
N VAL A 202 -41.07 12.44 19.85
CA VAL A 202 -40.77 12.97 18.50
C VAL A 202 -41.99 13.61 17.83
N SER A 203 -43.14 13.64 18.53
CA SER A 203 -44.38 14.25 18.04
C SER A 203 -44.21 15.74 17.67
N ASN A 204 -43.32 16.45 18.38
CA ASN A 204 -42.97 17.85 18.11
C ASN A 204 -41.47 18.03 17.81
N ALA A 205 -40.97 17.42 16.74
CA ALA A 205 -39.55 17.52 16.36
C ALA A 205 -39.10 18.95 15.96
N ALA A 206 -40.03 19.89 15.74
CA ALA A 206 -39.73 21.29 15.47
C ALA A 206 -39.35 22.08 16.75
N ASP A 207 -39.67 21.54 17.93
CA ASP A 207 -39.25 22.11 19.21
C ASP A 207 -37.73 21.91 19.42
N PRO A 208 -36.93 22.99 19.63
CA PRO A 208 -35.48 22.87 19.72
C PRO A 208 -34.96 21.92 20.81
N PRO A 209 -35.43 21.95 22.07
CA PRO A 209 -35.07 20.93 23.07
C PRO A 209 -35.29 19.49 22.60
N THR A 210 -36.44 19.23 21.97
CA THR A 210 -36.76 17.92 21.39
C THR A 210 -35.77 17.54 20.28
N ALA A 211 -35.50 18.45 19.34
CA ALA A 211 -34.52 18.26 18.27
C ALA A 211 -33.10 17.98 18.82
N TYR A 212 -32.67 18.70 19.85
CA TYR A 212 -31.40 18.45 20.53
C TYR A 212 -31.34 17.05 21.15
N ARG A 213 -32.39 16.62 21.86
CA ARG A 213 -32.44 15.26 22.46
C ARG A 213 -32.36 14.17 21.39
N VAL A 214 -33.07 14.33 20.28
CA VAL A 214 -33.04 13.37 19.15
C VAL A 214 -31.64 13.32 18.53
N SER A 215 -31.06 14.48 18.21
CA SER A 215 -29.74 14.59 17.59
C SER A 215 -28.63 14.01 18.47
N LEU A 216 -28.58 14.42 19.74
CA LEU A 216 -27.59 13.96 20.71
C LEU A 216 -27.70 12.45 20.93
N LYS A 217 -28.93 11.91 21.04
CA LYS A 217 -29.19 10.46 21.12
C LYS A 217 -28.63 9.72 19.91
N SER A 218 -28.89 10.22 18.70
CA SER A 218 -28.41 9.62 17.45
C SER A 218 -26.87 9.58 17.40
N LEU A 219 -26.21 10.69 17.75
CA LEU A 219 -24.75 10.75 17.80
C LEU A 219 -24.14 9.84 18.87
N ALA A 220 -24.79 9.73 20.03
CA ALA A 220 -24.36 8.86 21.10
C ALA A 220 -24.49 7.37 20.73
N ARG A 221 -25.59 6.97 20.10
CA ARG A 221 -25.77 5.60 19.57
C ARG A 221 -24.74 5.25 18.52
N ARG A 222 -24.52 6.16 17.54
CA ARG A 222 -23.46 5.99 16.54
C ARG A 222 -22.08 5.83 17.17
N TYR A 223 -21.77 6.57 18.25
CA TYR A 223 -20.51 6.39 18.97
C TYR A 223 -20.37 4.98 19.56
N LEU A 224 -21.43 4.44 20.14
CA LEU A 224 -21.45 3.10 20.74
C LEU A 224 -21.31 2.03 19.65
N GLU A 225 -22.13 2.07 18.60
CA GLU A 225 -22.09 1.16 17.46
C GLU A 225 -20.69 1.12 16.83
N LEU A 226 -20.09 2.29 16.57
CA LEU A 226 -18.72 2.36 16.03
C LEU A 226 -17.66 1.91 17.04
N SER A 227 -17.93 1.96 18.34
CA SER A 227 -17.00 1.41 19.34
C SER A 227 -17.00 -0.11 19.33
N ASP A 228 -18.18 -0.70 19.16
CA ASP A 228 -18.36 -2.15 19.05
C ASP A 228 -17.75 -2.65 17.73
N GLU A 229 -18.04 -2.00 16.60
CA GLU A 229 -17.42 -2.33 15.30
C GLU A 229 -15.89 -2.29 15.35
N ILE A 230 -15.31 -1.30 16.04
CA ILE A 230 -13.85 -1.21 16.21
C ILE A 230 -13.32 -2.39 17.03
N ALA A 231 -14.03 -2.80 18.09
CA ALA A 231 -13.63 -3.94 18.92
C ALA A 231 -13.71 -5.26 18.12
N ASP A 232 -14.81 -5.48 17.40
CA ASP A 232 -14.99 -6.65 16.53
C ASP A 232 -13.89 -6.73 15.46
N LEU A 233 -13.54 -5.59 14.86
CA LEU A 233 -12.44 -5.53 13.89
C LEU A 233 -11.08 -5.77 14.55
N ASP A 234 -10.86 -5.33 15.79
CA ASP A 234 -9.63 -5.60 16.54
C ASP A 234 -9.48 -7.10 16.85
N GLU A 235 -10.57 -7.81 17.15
CA GLU A 235 -10.57 -9.28 17.34
C GLU A 235 -10.12 -10.03 16.08
N LEU A 236 -10.42 -9.50 14.89
CA LEU A 236 -9.96 -10.06 13.62
C LEU A 236 -8.52 -9.63 13.27
N ILE A 237 -8.16 -8.37 13.54
CA ILE A 237 -6.87 -7.79 13.15
C ILE A 237 -5.73 -8.30 14.02
N ASN A 238 -5.92 -8.40 15.34
CA ASN A 238 -4.83 -8.73 16.27
C ASN A 238 -4.19 -10.09 15.95
N PRO A 239 -4.95 -11.20 15.78
CA PRO A 239 -4.38 -12.51 15.50
C PRO A 239 -3.62 -12.55 14.17
N ILE A 240 -4.11 -11.84 13.14
CA ILE A 240 -3.43 -11.76 11.84
C ILE A 240 -2.05 -11.11 11.99
N VAL A 241 -1.96 -10.00 12.73
CA VAL A 241 -0.68 -9.31 12.94
C VAL A 241 0.28 -10.12 13.80
N GLU A 242 -0.23 -10.78 14.85
CA GLU A 242 0.53 -11.66 15.72
C GLU A 242 1.12 -12.86 14.97
N ALA A 243 0.36 -13.46 14.06
CA ALA A 243 0.84 -14.53 13.21
C ALA A 243 1.86 -14.07 12.16
N LEU A 244 1.62 -12.92 11.51
CA LEU A 244 2.47 -12.43 10.41
C LEU A 244 3.80 -11.83 10.87
N ALA A 245 3.84 -11.20 12.04
CA ALA A 245 5.03 -10.45 12.46
C ALA A 245 5.29 -10.45 13.98
N PRO A 246 5.38 -11.62 14.64
CA PRO A 246 5.72 -11.69 16.07
C PRO A 246 7.06 -11.00 16.39
N GLN A 247 8.02 -11.08 15.47
CA GLN A 247 9.33 -10.42 15.55
C GLN A 247 9.26 -8.88 15.53
N LEU A 248 8.22 -8.29 14.92
CA LEU A 248 7.97 -6.85 14.97
C LEU A 248 7.38 -6.47 16.33
N LEU A 249 6.41 -7.24 16.83
CA LEU A 249 5.75 -7.00 18.11
C LEU A 249 6.70 -7.14 19.31
N ALA A 250 7.73 -7.97 19.19
CA ALA A 250 8.80 -8.08 20.18
C ALA A 250 9.66 -6.81 20.32
N ARG A 251 9.53 -5.82 19.41
CA ARG A 251 10.31 -4.59 19.44
C ARG A 251 9.61 -3.49 20.22
N THR A 252 10.34 -2.84 21.13
CA THR A 252 9.86 -1.70 21.89
C THR A 252 9.24 -0.63 20.98
N GLY A 253 8.02 -0.22 21.30
CA GLY A 253 7.30 0.81 20.55
C GLY A 253 6.59 0.35 19.27
N ILE A 254 6.68 -0.93 18.91
CA ILE A 254 5.95 -1.51 17.77
C ILE A 254 4.82 -2.39 18.32
N GLY A 255 3.60 -1.82 18.40
CA GLY A 255 2.38 -2.58 18.70
C GLY A 255 1.60 -2.94 17.44
N ILE A 256 0.44 -3.59 17.58
CA ILE A 256 -0.42 -4.08 16.49
C ILE A 256 -0.64 -3.03 15.40
N GLU A 257 -1.01 -1.80 15.78
CA GLU A 257 -1.25 -0.72 14.81
C GLU A 257 -0.04 -0.37 13.96
N VAL A 258 1.14 -0.34 14.57
CA VAL A 258 2.39 0.00 13.90
C VAL A 258 2.82 -1.16 13.02
N ALA A 259 2.84 -2.38 13.56
CA ALA A 259 3.21 -3.59 12.83
C ALA A 259 2.27 -3.82 11.63
N GLY A 260 0.96 -3.74 11.85
CA GLY A 260 -0.04 -3.91 10.80
C GLY A 260 0.07 -2.87 9.70
N GLN A 261 0.40 -1.62 10.01
CA GLN A 261 0.68 -0.61 8.98
C GLN A 261 1.92 -0.95 8.16
N LEU A 262 3.00 -1.36 8.81
CA LEU A 262 4.27 -1.67 8.14
C LEU A 262 4.15 -2.91 7.25
N LEU A 263 3.41 -3.94 7.70
CA LEU A 263 3.04 -5.10 6.90
C LEU A 263 2.27 -4.68 5.64
N VAL A 264 1.21 -3.89 5.79
CA VAL A 264 0.43 -3.37 4.67
C VAL A 264 1.29 -2.56 3.69
N THR A 265 2.23 -1.76 4.21
CA THR A 265 3.16 -0.99 3.37
C THR A 265 4.11 -1.90 2.60
N ALA A 266 4.65 -2.95 3.22
CA ALA A 266 5.50 -3.94 2.55
C ALA A 266 4.72 -4.72 1.48
N GLY A 267 3.54 -5.24 1.83
CA GLY A 267 2.75 -6.17 1.01
C GLY A 267 3.00 -7.64 1.37
N ASP A 268 2.20 -8.54 0.81
CA ASP A 268 2.33 -10.00 0.98
C ASP A 268 3.65 -10.56 0.43
N ASN A 269 4.24 -9.89 -0.57
CA ASN A 269 5.52 -10.20 -1.20
C ASN A 269 6.60 -9.17 -0.82
N PRO A 270 7.14 -9.19 0.41
CA PRO A 270 8.11 -8.20 0.88
C PRO A 270 9.45 -8.25 0.14
N ASP A 271 9.77 -9.38 -0.49
CA ASP A 271 10.94 -9.64 -1.33
C ASP A 271 11.02 -8.73 -2.56
N ARG A 272 9.88 -8.16 -3.00
CA ARG A 272 9.84 -7.13 -4.05
C ARG A 272 10.67 -5.88 -3.70
N MET A 273 10.96 -5.67 -2.42
CA MET A 273 11.77 -4.57 -1.94
C MET A 273 13.24 -4.97 -1.97
N THR A 274 14.01 -4.38 -2.87
CA THR A 274 15.39 -4.78 -3.16
C THR A 274 16.43 -4.27 -2.15
N SER A 275 16.07 -3.33 -1.26
CA SER A 275 16.98 -2.81 -0.23
C SER A 275 16.27 -2.10 0.92
N GLU A 276 16.97 -1.97 2.05
CA GLU A 276 16.52 -1.14 3.18
C GLU A 276 16.31 0.34 2.81
N ALA A 277 17.04 0.82 1.80
CA ALA A 277 16.94 2.19 1.33
C ALA A 277 15.65 2.38 0.52
N ALA A 278 15.29 1.39 -0.31
CA ALA A 278 14.02 1.36 -1.01
C ALA A 278 12.84 1.34 -0.03
N PHE A 279 12.92 0.54 1.04
CA PHE A 279 11.88 0.54 2.08
C PHE A 279 11.79 1.88 2.82
N ALA A 280 12.92 2.51 3.15
CA ALA A 280 12.93 3.84 3.75
C ALA A 280 12.31 4.92 2.83
N MET A 281 12.54 4.82 1.51
CA MET A 281 11.88 5.68 0.51
C MET A 281 10.38 5.43 0.48
N LEU A 282 9.96 4.16 0.46
CA LEU A 282 8.56 3.76 0.48
C LEU A 282 7.84 4.28 1.72
N CYS A 283 8.45 4.22 2.91
CA CYS A 283 7.88 4.79 4.14
C CYS A 283 8.01 6.33 4.26
N GLY A 284 8.63 7.00 3.27
CA GLY A 284 8.85 8.46 3.30
C GLY A 284 9.80 8.92 4.40
N VAL A 285 10.67 8.05 4.90
CA VAL A 285 11.65 8.36 5.97
C VAL A 285 13.09 8.39 5.49
N ALA A 286 13.32 8.11 4.21
CA ALA A 286 14.62 8.35 3.58
C ALA A 286 14.98 9.84 3.63
N PRO A 287 16.17 10.20 4.10
CA PRO A 287 16.64 11.58 4.11
C PRO A 287 16.92 12.03 2.67
N LEU A 288 16.25 13.07 2.20
CA LEU A 288 16.52 13.66 0.88
C LEU A 288 17.47 14.86 1.04
N PRO A 289 18.61 14.91 0.32
CA PRO A 289 19.50 16.06 0.39
C PRO A 289 18.75 17.32 -0.07
N ALA A 290 18.92 18.39 0.72
CA ALA A 290 18.32 19.71 0.49
C ALA A 290 19.35 20.78 0.87
N SER A 291 20.58 20.56 0.44
CA SER A 291 21.74 21.40 0.73
C SER A 291 22.00 22.39 -0.39
N SER A 292 22.31 23.64 -0.02
CA SER A 292 23.01 24.59 -0.88
C SER A 292 24.31 25.04 -0.19
N GLY A 293 25.41 25.02 -0.95
CA GLY A 293 26.73 25.48 -0.52
C GLY A 293 27.20 24.88 0.80
N MET A 294 27.20 25.70 1.86
CA MET A 294 27.85 25.41 3.16
C MET A 294 26.99 24.66 4.18
N THR A 295 25.69 24.42 3.91
CA THR A 295 24.79 23.77 4.89
C THR A 295 24.36 22.37 4.45
N GLN A 296 24.72 21.36 5.24
CA GLN A 296 24.21 19.99 5.07
C GLN A 296 22.83 19.84 5.70
N ARG A 297 21.75 19.95 4.91
CA ARG A 297 20.37 19.79 5.37
C ARG A 297 19.67 18.70 4.59
N HIS A 298 18.78 17.99 5.29
CA HIS A 298 17.94 16.96 4.69
C HIS A 298 16.47 17.34 4.87
N ARG A 299 15.69 17.22 3.79
CA ARG A 299 14.24 17.47 3.81
C ARG A 299 13.44 16.18 3.99
N LEU A 300 12.18 16.35 4.39
CA LEU A 300 11.20 15.27 4.46
C LEU A 300 10.87 14.76 3.04
N ASN A 301 10.85 13.44 2.87
CA ASN A 301 10.29 12.83 1.66
C ASN A 301 8.75 12.88 1.72
N ARG A 302 8.13 13.64 0.80
CA ARG A 302 6.66 13.77 0.69
C ARG A 302 5.99 12.71 -0.20
N GLY A 303 6.78 11.91 -0.92
CA GLY A 303 6.30 10.93 -1.90
C GLY A 303 6.06 9.52 -1.36
N GLY A 304 6.48 9.22 -0.13
CA GLY A 304 6.26 7.91 0.49
C GLY A 304 4.89 7.75 1.16
N ASP A 305 4.61 6.53 1.63
CA ASP A 305 3.44 6.17 2.43
C ASP A 305 3.40 6.96 3.75
N ARG A 306 2.46 7.91 3.81
CA ARG A 306 2.27 8.78 4.98
C ARG A 306 1.80 8.01 6.21
N GLN A 307 1.07 6.91 6.05
CA GLN A 307 0.62 6.10 7.16
C GLN A 307 1.79 5.30 7.75
N ALA A 308 2.65 4.73 6.90
CA ALA A 308 3.91 4.11 7.34
C ALA A 308 4.82 5.12 8.07
N ASN A 309 4.92 6.33 7.52
CA ASN A 309 5.68 7.42 8.12
C ASN A 309 5.19 7.77 9.53
N ARG A 310 3.86 7.83 9.71
CA ARG A 310 3.20 8.04 11.00
C ARG A 310 3.45 6.85 11.94
N ALA A 311 3.35 5.61 11.46
CA ALA A 311 3.60 4.41 12.26
C ALA A 311 5.04 4.41 12.82
N LEU A 312 6.04 4.68 11.98
CA LEU A 312 7.44 4.82 12.41
C LEU A 312 7.64 5.99 13.37
N HIS A 313 6.90 7.08 13.22
CA HIS A 313 6.93 8.19 14.16
C HIS A 313 6.38 7.80 15.54
N LEU A 314 5.23 7.12 15.59
CA LEU A 314 4.66 6.62 16.86
C LEU A 314 5.63 5.65 17.56
N ALA A 315 6.25 4.74 16.81
CA ALA A 315 7.26 3.85 17.35
C ALA A 315 8.47 4.61 17.91
N ALA A 316 8.97 5.63 17.20
CA ALA A 316 10.05 6.47 17.67
C ALA A 316 9.71 7.21 18.98
N ILE A 317 8.50 7.77 19.09
CA ILE A 317 8.03 8.45 20.31
C ILE A 317 7.92 7.48 21.48
N SER A 318 7.38 6.28 21.25
CA SER A 318 7.31 5.23 22.28
C SER A 318 8.71 4.80 22.74
N ARG A 319 9.66 4.60 21.81
CA ARG A 319 11.05 4.27 22.15
C ARG A 319 11.77 5.38 22.91
N LEU A 320 11.53 6.64 22.55
CA LEU A 320 12.07 7.78 23.32
C LEU A 320 11.66 7.73 24.79
N ARG A 321 10.45 7.27 25.07
CA ARG A 321 9.95 7.15 26.44
C ARG A 321 10.43 5.89 27.15
N LEU A 322 10.53 4.76 26.44
CA LEU A 322 10.66 3.44 27.06
C LEU A 322 12.00 2.73 26.82
N ASP A 323 12.72 3.03 25.74
CA ASP A 323 13.94 2.30 25.35
C ASP A 323 15.23 3.04 25.83
N PRO A 324 16.02 2.45 26.75
CA PRO A 324 17.26 3.04 27.23
C PRO A 324 18.28 3.33 26.13
N ARG A 325 18.37 2.45 25.11
CA ARG A 325 19.31 2.62 23.99
C ARG A 325 18.96 3.85 23.15
N THR A 326 17.68 4.04 22.85
CA THR A 326 17.17 5.23 22.15
C THR A 326 17.41 6.49 22.97
N LYS A 327 17.19 6.46 24.29
CA LYS A 327 17.48 7.61 25.17
C LYS A 327 18.96 8.01 25.13
N ALA A 328 19.87 7.05 25.25
CA ALA A 328 21.30 7.29 25.16
C ALA A 328 21.72 7.87 23.79
N TYR A 329 21.17 7.33 22.70
CA TYR A 329 21.41 7.87 21.35
C TYR A 329 20.93 9.31 21.20
N VAL A 330 19.77 9.63 21.76
CA VAL A 330 19.19 10.98 21.73
C VAL A 330 20.03 11.94 22.54
N ALA A 331 20.42 11.59 23.76
CA ALA A 331 21.33 12.41 24.58
C ALA A 331 22.64 12.70 23.83
N LYS A 332 23.25 11.67 23.22
CA LYS A 332 24.45 11.83 22.40
C LYS A 332 24.23 12.79 21.22
N LYS A 333 23.11 12.68 20.50
CA LYS A 333 22.83 13.54 19.35
C LYS A 333 22.49 14.98 19.75
N THR A 334 21.81 15.17 20.87
CA THR A 334 21.58 16.49 21.45
C THR A 334 22.90 17.16 21.83
N ALA A 335 23.82 16.42 22.46
CA ALA A 335 25.17 16.94 22.78
C ALA A 335 25.99 17.31 21.52
N GLN A 336 25.66 16.73 20.37
CA GLN A 336 26.26 17.08 19.06
C GLN A 336 25.58 18.28 18.39
N GLY A 337 24.65 18.97 19.05
CA GLY A 337 23.95 20.15 18.54
C GLY A 337 22.77 19.86 17.61
N HIS A 338 22.33 18.60 17.48
CA HIS A 338 21.17 18.27 16.65
C HIS A 338 19.84 18.69 17.30
N SER A 339 18.94 19.27 16.51
CA SER A 339 17.57 19.57 16.92
C SER A 339 16.75 18.30 17.14
N LYS A 340 15.70 18.39 17.97
CA LYS A 340 14.75 17.29 18.22
C LYS A 340 14.19 16.68 16.94
N MET A 341 13.91 17.50 15.93
CA MET A 341 13.36 17.05 14.64
C MET A 341 14.39 16.29 13.79
N GLU A 342 15.66 16.67 13.84
CA GLU A 342 16.73 15.92 13.17
C GLU A 342 16.95 14.56 13.85
N ILE A 343 16.95 14.53 15.18
CA ILE A 343 17.06 13.29 15.95
C ILE A 343 15.90 12.34 15.61
N LEU A 344 14.66 12.84 15.59
CA LEU A 344 13.49 12.05 15.21
C LEU A 344 13.58 11.50 13.78
N ARG A 345 14.14 12.25 12.82
CA ARG A 345 14.39 11.75 11.46
C ARG A 345 15.39 10.60 11.46
N CYS A 346 16.50 10.73 12.20
CA CYS A 346 17.47 9.64 12.36
C CYS A 346 16.83 8.39 12.98
N LEU A 347 16.03 8.55 14.04
CA LEU A 347 15.34 7.44 14.70
C LEU A 347 14.37 6.73 13.75
N LYS A 348 13.58 7.48 12.98
CA LYS A 348 12.66 6.90 11.99
C LYS A 348 13.40 6.15 10.88
N ARG A 349 14.54 6.66 10.41
CA ARG A 349 15.38 5.97 9.41
C ARG A 349 16.00 4.69 9.97
N TYR A 350 16.43 4.71 11.24
CA TYR A 350 16.93 3.54 11.95
C TYR A 350 15.83 2.47 12.12
N LEU A 351 14.64 2.89 12.55
CA LEU A 351 13.48 2.01 12.68
C LEU A 351 13.09 1.38 11.34
N ALA A 352 13.07 2.14 10.24
CA ALA A 352 12.78 1.57 8.92
C ALA A 352 13.82 0.52 8.50
N ARG A 353 15.10 0.75 8.79
CA ARG A 353 16.16 -0.25 8.59
C ARG A 353 15.88 -1.53 9.39
N GLU A 354 15.62 -1.38 10.69
CA GLU A 354 15.34 -2.52 11.57
C GLU A 354 14.12 -3.32 11.10
N VAL A 355 13.03 -2.63 10.78
CA VAL A 355 11.79 -3.23 10.27
C VAL A 355 12.05 -3.97 8.95
N TYR A 356 12.84 -3.41 8.04
CA TYR A 356 13.15 -4.05 6.77
C TYR A 356 13.76 -5.44 6.94
N PHE A 357 14.75 -5.58 7.84
CA PHE A 357 15.39 -6.88 8.11
C PHE A 357 14.48 -7.84 8.88
N LEU A 358 13.56 -7.32 9.70
CA LEU A 358 12.56 -8.14 10.38
C LEU A 358 11.49 -8.67 9.43
N LEU A 359 11.20 -7.93 8.35
CA LEU A 359 10.30 -8.36 7.29
C LEU A 359 10.98 -9.26 6.25
N ASN A 360 12.32 -9.24 6.17
CA ASN A 360 13.11 -9.99 5.19
C ASN A 360 14.27 -10.75 5.87
N PRO A 361 13.98 -11.79 6.68
CA PRO A 361 14.99 -12.49 7.48
C PRO A 361 16.07 -13.20 6.65
N GLY A 362 15.83 -13.45 5.35
CA GLY A 362 16.81 -14.04 4.42
C GLY A 362 17.88 -13.06 3.89
N GLN A 363 17.76 -11.75 4.16
CA GLN A 363 18.79 -10.79 3.78
C GLN A 363 19.77 -10.56 4.93
N PRO A 364 21.10 -10.65 4.68
CA PRO A 364 22.08 -10.43 5.73
C PRO A 364 21.92 -9.03 6.30
N ALA A 365 21.65 -8.95 7.61
CA ALA A 365 21.68 -7.68 8.31
C ALA A 365 23.05 -7.04 8.12
N PRO A 366 23.14 -5.73 7.84
CA PRO A 366 24.43 -5.08 7.64
C PRO A 366 25.24 -5.25 8.91
N ALA A 367 26.52 -5.60 8.74
CA ALA A 367 27.51 -5.42 9.79
C ALA A 367 27.34 -4.00 10.37
N LYS A 368 27.48 -3.87 11.69
CA LYS A 368 27.36 -2.59 12.43
C LYS A 368 27.95 -1.47 11.58
N PRO A 369 27.28 -0.32 11.43
CA PRO A 369 27.71 0.71 10.49
C PRO A 369 29.18 0.99 10.72
N HIS A 370 30.01 0.67 9.72
CA HIS A 370 31.38 1.17 9.67
C HIS A 370 31.24 2.68 9.77
N THR A 371 31.60 3.22 10.92
CA THR A 371 32.02 4.60 11.01
C THR A 371 33.17 4.69 10.03
N ARG A 372 32.92 5.16 8.81
CA ARG A 372 33.99 5.69 7.96
C ARG A 372 34.62 6.78 8.82
N ARG A 373 35.70 6.44 9.53
CA ARG A 373 36.64 7.43 10.05
C ARG A 373 37.06 8.20 8.80
N ARG A 374 36.67 9.47 8.72
CA ARG A 374 37.34 10.40 7.81
C ARG A 374 38.84 10.27 8.10
N PRO A 375 39.71 10.04 7.10
CA PRO A 375 41.13 10.18 7.35
C PRO A 375 41.36 11.61 7.83
N ALA A 376 42.14 11.75 8.91
CA ALA A 376 42.62 13.05 9.33
C ALA A 376 43.41 13.64 8.15
N ALA A 377 43.08 14.87 7.77
CA ALA A 377 43.90 15.62 6.83
C ALA A 377 45.28 15.78 7.48
N ALA A 378 46.32 15.30 6.79
CA ALA A 378 47.71 15.59 7.10
C ALA A 378 48.05 17.00 6.62
#